data_AF-A0A194W8U7-F1
#
_entry.id   AF-A0A194W8U7-F1
#
_cell.length_a   1.000
_cell.length_b   1.000
_cell.length_c   1.000
_cell.angle_alpha   90.00
_cell.angle_beta   90.00
_cell.angle_gamma   90.00
#
_symmetry.space_group_name_H-M   'P 1'
#
loop_
_entity.id
_entity.type
_entity.pdbx_description
1 polymer ?
#
loop_
_entity_poly.entity_id
_entity_poly.type
_entity_poly.pdbx_seq_one_letter_code
_entity_poly.pdbx_strand_id
1 'polypeptide(L)'
;MGQLMGRLIGTNQATIRQRTDYTNVHLNDRDMKRHVLITGGATVAFVELLLEVSTPQFLSALQAHGITHLDIQCATYVDEIEKRFQEMDPDDEYDLSGLSVRVFDFEVSLKRRMQQLCRGEEGVQLAGFVIGHAGTGTIADSFETDVALVVVANPNLMHDHQTPFAAVITKEHKNLIHGHLGRLVETIPKALDLIEQNGLDHLEPMVEETLPLGEGEGVYFVDQVIAHSL
;
A
#
# COMPACT_ATOMS: atom_id res chain seq x y z
N MET A 1 -52.22 -26.87 54.11
CA MET A 1 -52.16 -25.59 53.35
C MET A 1 -50.74 -25.10 53.49
N GLY A 2 -49.76 -25.35 52.63
CA GLY A 2 -49.65 -25.32 51.18
C GLY A 2 -48.16 -25.02 50.90
N GLN A 3 -47.59 -25.66 49.88
CA GLN A 3 -46.15 -25.80 49.59
C GLN A 3 -45.37 -24.48 49.44
N LEU A 4 -44.08 -24.50 49.82
CA LEU A 4 -43.06 -23.62 49.26
C LEU A 4 -41.98 -24.44 48.54
N MET A 5 -41.80 -24.06 47.28
CA MET A 5 -40.82 -24.46 46.26
C MET A 5 -39.40 -24.78 46.76
N GLY A 6 -38.82 -25.82 46.17
CA GLY A 6 -37.39 -26.12 46.27
C GLY A 6 -36.55 -25.50 45.14
N ARG A 7 -35.23 -25.53 45.31
CA ARG A 7 -34.26 -25.76 44.23
C ARG A 7 -32.87 -26.14 44.77
N LEU A 8 -32.32 -27.19 44.16
CA LEU A 8 -30.97 -27.77 44.31
C LEU A 8 -29.87 -26.73 44.00
N ILE A 9 -28.79 -26.63 44.78
CA ILE A 9 -27.48 -27.33 44.69
C ILE A 9 -26.80 -27.24 43.31
N GLY A 10 -25.57 -26.71 43.28
CA GLY A 10 -24.67 -26.87 42.13
C GLY A 10 -23.35 -26.12 42.27
N THR A 11 -22.33 -26.82 42.76
CA THR A 11 -20.95 -26.41 43.02
C THR A 11 -20.14 -26.02 41.76
N ASN A 12 -19.30 -24.99 41.92
CA ASN A 12 -18.27 -24.54 40.98
C ASN A 12 -17.30 -25.66 40.58
N GLN A 13 -17.17 -25.94 39.28
CA GLN A 13 -16.01 -26.60 38.70
C GLN A 13 -15.41 -25.68 37.63
N ALA A 14 -14.09 -25.51 37.72
CA ALA A 14 -13.28 -24.69 36.85
C ALA A 14 -13.21 -25.29 35.44
N THR A 15 -13.71 -24.55 34.45
CA THR A 15 -13.56 -24.89 33.04
C THR A 15 -12.21 -24.36 32.54
N ILE A 16 -11.30 -25.30 32.25
CA ILE A 16 -10.06 -25.09 31.51
C ILE A 16 -10.41 -24.46 30.15
N ARG A 17 -9.92 -23.24 29.89
CA ARG A 17 -10.07 -22.57 28.59
C ARG A 17 -9.30 -23.38 27.55
N GLN A 18 -10.02 -24.03 26.65
CA GLN A 18 -9.44 -24.65 25.48
C GLN A 18 -8.78 -23.58 24.60
N ARG A 19 -7.57 -23.91 24.17
CA ARG A 19 -6.73 -23.19 23.21
C ARG A 19 -7.49 -23.19 21.87
N THR A 20 -7.84 -22.02 21.34
CA THR A 20 -8.45 -21.92 20.01
C THR A 20 -7.37 -22.23 18.98
N ASP A 21 -7.50 -23.37 18.31
CA ASP A 21 -6.69 -23.71 17.15
C ASP A 21 -7.05 -22.76 15.99
N TYR A 22 -6.08 -21.95 15.56
CA TYR A 22 -6.17 -21.16 14.33
C TYR A 22 -5.97 -22.11 13.14
N THR A 23 -7.00 -22.87 12.78
CA THR A 23 -7.02 -23.61 11.52
C THR A 23 -7.11 -22.63 10.35
N ASN A 24 -6.12 -22.68 9.46
CA ASN A 24 -6.01 -22.00 8.17
C ASN A 24 -7.38 -21.73 7.52
N VAL A 25 -7.79 -20.47 7.54
CA VAL A 25 -8.82 -19.96 6.64
C VAL A 25 -8.09 -19.70 5.32
N HIS A 26 -8.23 -20.61 4.35
CA HIS A 26 -7.94 -20.24 2.96
C HIS A 26 -9.00 -19.22 2.55
N LEU A 27 -8.64 -17.93 2.64
CA LEU A 27 -9.42 -16.86 2.04
C LEU A 27 -9.39 -17.09 0.52
N ASN A 28 -10.55 -17.06 -0.13
CA ASN A 28 -10.56 -17.02 -1.59
C ASN A 28 -9.90 -15.71 -2.02
N ASP A 29 -9.07 -15.73 -3.08
CA ASP A 29 -8.47 -14.51 -3.64
C ASP A 29 -9.50 -13.42 -3.95
N ARG A 30 -10.77 -13.80 -4.21
CA ARG A 30 -11.88 -12.87 -4.44
C ARG A 30 -12.29 -12.05 -3.22
N ASP A 31 -12.04 -12.54 -2.01
CA ASP A 31 -12.32 -11.84 -0.76
C ASP A 31 -11.09 -11.05 -0.26
N MET A 32 -9.93 -11.26 -0.89
CA MET A 32 -8.68 -10.61 -0.53
C MET A 32 -8.65 -9.19 -1.09
N LYS A 33 -8.16 -8.28 -0.25
CA LYS A 33 -8.05 -6.87 -0.62
C LYS A 33 -6.87 -6.68 -1.56
N ARG A 34 -7.08 -5.82 -2.56
CA ARG A 34 -6.04 -5.32 -3.47
C ARG A 34 -6.07 -3.81 -3.44
N HIS A 35 -4.93 -3.22 -3.09
CA HIS A 35 -4.78 -1.77 -2.89
C HIS A 35 -4.03 -1.11 -4.04
N VAL A 36 -4.36 0.15 -4.29
CA VAL A 36 -3.54 1.07 -5.08
C VAL A 36 -3.15 2.25 -4.21
N LEU A 37 -1.85 2.52 -4.13
CA LEU A 37 -1.31 3.69 -3.43
C LEU A 37 -0.87 4.74 -4.45
N ILE A 38 -1.40 5.94 -4.34
CA ILE A 38 -0.98 7.10 -5.13
C ILE A 38 -0.09 7.99 -4.28
N THR A 39 1.07 8.39 -4.81
CA THR A 39 1.94 9.35 -4.12
C THR A 39 2.60 10.35 -5.09
N GLY A 40 2.30 11.64 -4.89
CA GLY A 40 2.96 12.74 -5.60
C GLY A 40 4.31 13.15 -5.01
N GLY A 41 4.72 12.54 -3.89
CA GLY A 41 5.80 13.00 -3.03
C GLY A 41 5.28 13.66 -1.75
N ALA A 42 6.12 13.73 -0.71
CA ALA A 42 5.70 14.19 0.62
C ALA A 42 5.65 15.72 0.79
N THR A 43 6.40 16.47 -0.02
CA THR A 43 6.67 17.90 0.22
C THR A 43 5.92 18.84 -0.73
N VAL A 44 5.69 18.42 -1.97
CA VAL A 44 4.98 19.20 -2.99
C VAL A 44 3.97 18.30 -3.65
N ALA A 45 2.71 18.73 -3.68
CA ALA A 45 1.64 17.99 -4.33
C ALA A 45 1.87 17.91 -5.83
N PHE A 46 1.79 16.71 -6.40
CA PHE A 46 1.76 16.49 -7.85
C PHE A 46 0.31 16.60 -8.33
N VAL A 47 -0.17 17.84 -8.46
CA VAL A 47 -1.59 18.14 -8.70
C VAL A 47 -2.13 17.45 -9.96
N GLU A 48 -1.38 17.42 -11.05
CA GLU A 48 -1.84 16.78 -12.30
C GLU A 48 -2.11 15.28 -12.13
N LEU A 49 -1.24 14.58 -11.40
CA LEU A 49 -1.45 13.17 -11.04
C LEU A 49 -2.71 13.02 -10.19
N LEU A 50 -2.86 13.84 -9.14
CA LEU A 50 -4.00 13.79 -8.22
C LEU A 50 -5.34 14.05 -8.93
N LEU A 51 -5.35 14.99 -9.88
CA LEU A 51 -6.54 15.30 -10.67
C LEU A 51 -6.93 14.16 -11.61
N GLU A 52 -5.96 13.48 -12.22
CA GLU A 52 -6.23 12.34 -13.12
C GLU A 52 -6.74 11.10 -12.37
N VAL A 53 -6.13 10.75 -11.24
CA VAL A 53 -6.51 9.56 -10.45
C VAL A 53 -7.82 9.74 -9.68
N SER A 54 -8.31 10.98 -9.57
CA SER A 54 -9.60 11.30 -8.93
C SER A 54 -10.74 11.46 -9.96
N THR A 55 -10.55 11.00 -11.20
CA THR A 55 -11.62 11.01 -12.22
C THR A 55 -12.51 9.78 -12.09
N PRO A 56 -13.82 9.88 -12.38
CA PRO A 56 -14.74 8.72 -12.36
C PRO A 56 -14.26 7.57 -13.27
N GLN A 57 -13.70 7.91 -14.44
CA GLN A 57 -13.13 6.94 -15.38
C GLN A 57 -12.00 6.12 -14.74
N PHE A 58 -11.09 6.76 -14.01
CA PHE A 58 -9.99 6.07 -13.35
C PHE A 58 -10.49 5.17 -12.22
N LEU A 59 -11.41 5.66 -11.39
CA LEU A 59 -11.99 4.90 -10.27
C LEU A 59 -12.76 3.68 -10.75
N SER A 60 -13.58 3.84 -11.80
CA SER A 60 -14.30 2.73 -12.42
C SER A 60 -13.36 1.70 -13.03
N ALA A 61 -12.27 2.13 -13.66
CA ALA A 61 -11.25 1.21 -14.17
C ALA A 61 -10.58 0.41 -13.04
N LEU A 62 -10.30 1.02 -11.88
CA LEU A 62 -9.79 0.28 -10.72
C LEU A 62 -10.75 -0.84 -10.32
N GLN A 63 -12.04 -0.54 -10.15
CA GLN A 63 -13.04 -1.54 -9.77
C GLN A 63 -13.22 -2.64 -10.81
N ALA A 64 -13.26 -2.28 -12.10
CA ALA A 64 -13.38 -3.23 -13.20
C ALA A 64 -12.22 -4.24 -13.23
N HIS A 65 -11.07 -3.87 -12.68
CA HIS A 65 -9.88 -4.69 -12.53
C HIS A 65 -9.73 -5.34 -11.14
N GLY A 66 -10.76 -5.29 -10.30
CA GLY A 66 -10.80 -5.95 -8.99
C GLY A 66 -10.00 -5.24 -7.89
N ILE A 67 -9.60 -3.98 -8.11
CA ILE A 67 -9.04 -3.15 -7.05
C ILE A 67 -10.17 -2.71 -6.12
N THR A 68 -9.93 -2.84 -4.81
CA THR A 68 -10.95 -2.61 -3.76
C THR A 68 -10.61 -1.43 -2.87
N HIS A 69 -9.35 -1.00 -2.84
CA HIS A 69 -8.89 0.09 -2.00
C HIS A 69 -7.98 1.03 -2.78
N LEU A 70 -8.24 2.33 -2.67
CA LEU A 70 -7.44 3.41 -3.23
C LEU A 70 -6.97 4.32 -2.09
N ASP A 71 -5.67 4.44 -1.96
CA ASP A 71 -5.00 5.25 -0.96
C ASP A 71 -4.26 6.39 -1.65
N ILE A 72 -4.57 7.65 -1.33
CA ILE A 72 -4.02 8.82 -2.03
C ILE A 72 -3.28 9.73 -1.05
N GLN A 73 -1.98 9.88 -1.26
CA GLN A 73 -1.16 10.87 -0.57
C GLN A 73 -1.15 12.18 -1.35
N CYS A 74 -1.72 13.23 -0.75
CA CYS A 74 -1.97 14.52 -1.40
C CYS A 74 -1.16 15.70 -0.84
N ALA A 75 -0.30 15.49 0.18
CA ALA A 75 0.37 16.59 0.89
C ALA A 75 -0.63 17.69 1.28
N THR A 76 -0.40 18.94 0.88
CA THR A 76 -1.29 20.08 1.18
C THR A 76 -2.58 20.12 0.38
N TYR A 77 -2.82 19.16 -0.54
CA TYR A 77 -3.97 19.13 -1.46
C TYR A 77 -5.07 18.15 -1.00
N VAL A 78 -5.08 17.79 0.29
CA VAL A 78 -6.00 16.80 0.87
C VAL A 78 -7.45 17.28 0.80
N ASP A 79 -7.72 18.53 1.22
CA ASP A 79 -9.07 19.09 1.28
C ASP A 79 -9.71 19.18 -0.12
N GLU A 80 -8.94 19.57 -1.13
CA GLU A 80 -9.42 19.66 -2.51
C GLU A 80 -9.78 18.29 -3.09
N ILE A 81 -9.00 17.26 -2.76
CA ILE A 81 -9.25 15.90 -3.25
C ILE A 81 -10.44 15.27 -2.50
N GLU A 82 -10.55 15.44 -1.20
CA GLU A 82 -11.72 15.01 -0.44
C GLU A 82 -13.00 15.67 -0.95
N LYS A 83 -12.96 16.98 -1.21
CA LYS A 83 -14.08 17.72 -1.77
C LYS A 83 -14.50 17.16 -3.14
N ARG A 84 -13.55 16.81 -4.01
CA ARG A 84 -13.86 16.19 -5.31
C ARG A 84 -14.58 14.86 -5.18
N PHE A 85 -14.24 14.05 -4.19
CA PHE A 85 -14.95 12.80 -3.91
C PHE A 85 -16.35 13.05 -3.31
N GLN A 86 -16.51 14.07 -2.47
CA GLN A 86 -17.81 14.43 -1.88
C GLN A 86 -18.79 15.01 -2.90
N GLU A 87 -18.28 15.75 -3.88
CA GLU A 87 -19.06 16.37 -4.96
C GLU A 87 -19.34 15.40 -6.13
N MET A 88 -18.78 14.18 -6.10
CA MET A 88 -19.02 13.15 -7.09
C MET A 88 -20.44 12.60 -6.91
N ASP A 89 -21.26 12.65 -7.95
CA ASP A 89 -22.66 12.27 -7.85
C ASP A 89 -22.78 10.75 -7.69
N PRO A 90 -23.42 10.24 -6.62
CA PRO A 90 -23.69 8.81 -6.49
C PRO A 90 -24.61 8.26 -7.58
N ASP A 91 -25.36 9.12 -8.30
CA ASP A 91 -26.20 8.75 -9.45
C ASP A 91 -25.49 8.89 -10.81
N ASP A 92 -24.19 9.22 -10.84
CA ASP A 92 -23.38 9.16 -12.07
C ASP A 92 -23.31 7.73 -12.63
N GLU A 93 -22.94 7.59 -13.91
CA GLU A 93 -22.79 6.30 -14.63
C GLU A 93 -21.87 5.26 -13.92
N TYR A 94 -21.10 5.69 -12.91
CA TYR A 94 -20.05 4.91 -12.27
C TYR A 94 -20.44 4.50 -10.84
N ASP A 95 -20.83 3.23 -10.65
CA ASP A 95 -21.05 2.64 -9.32
C ASP A 95 -19.73 2.40 -8.58
N LEU A 96 -19.37 3.32 -7.68
CA LEU A 96 -18.14 3.26 -6.88
C LEU A 96 -18.28 2.48 -5.55
N SER A 97 -19.41 1.82 -5.30
CA SER A 97 -19.70 1.17 -4.00
C SER A 97 -18.72 0.05 -3.60
N GLY A 98 -17.99 -0.51 -4.57
CA GLY A 98 -16.96 -1.53 -4.36
C GLY A 98 -15.55 -0.99 -4.10
N LEU A 99 -15.35 0.33 -4.10
CA LEU A 99 -14.04 0.96 -3.94
C LEU A 99 -13.96 1.80 -2.66
N SER A 100 -13.11 1.41 -1.73
CA SER A 100 -12.79 2.21 -0.54
C SER A 100 -11.71 3.23 -0.86
N VAL A 101 -12.01 4.52 -0.76
CA VAL A 101 -11.04 5.61 -0.98
C VAL A 101 -10.59 6.20 0.35
N ARG A 102 -9.27 6.32 0.55
CA ARG A 102 -8.65 7.04 1.66
C ARG A 102 -7.71 8.11 1.13
N VAL A 103 -7.92 9.36 1.55
CA VAL A 103 -7.05 10.50 1.24
C VAL A 103 -6.28 10.87 2.50
N PHE A 104 -5.01 11.21 2.37
CA PHE A 104 -4.17 11.66 3.48
C PHE A 104 -3.07 12.62 3.02
N ASP A 105 -2.53 13.41 3.93
CA ASP A 105 -1.52 14.43 3.66
C ASP A 105 -0.10 13.86 3.70
N PHE A 106 0.32 13.35 4.85
CA PHE A 106 1.69 12.96 5.17
C PHE A 106 1.74 11.52 5.70
N GLU A 107 2.83 10.84 5.37
CA GLU A 107 3.17 9.54 5.94
C GLU A 107 4.63 9.58 6.39
N VAL A 108 4.87 9.10 7.61
CA VAL A 108 6.21 9.08 8.22
C VAL A 108 7.13 8.14 7.47
N SER A 109 6.59 7.01 6.98
CA SER A 109 7.34 6.04 6.20
C SER A 109 6.50 5.53 5.02
N LEU A 110 6.77 6.09 3.83
CA LEU A 110 6.18 5.62 2.58
C LEU A 110 6.50 4.15 2.36
N LYS A 111 7.76 3.73 2.58
CA LYS A 111 8.17 2.33 2.60
C LYS A 111 7.25 1.42 3.41
N ARG A 112 7.02 1.75 4.69
CA ARG A 112 6.14 0.94 5.56
C ARG A 112 4.72 0.86 5.01
N ARG A 113 4.21 1.96 4.45
CA ARG A 113 2.89 2.00 3.83
C ARG A 113 2.82 1.15 2.56
N MET A 114 3.84 1.18 1.72
CA MET A 114 3.95 0.30 0.53
C MET A 114 3.94 -1.17 0.95
N GLN A 115 4.70 -1.55 1.99
CA GLN A 115 4.70 -2.91 2.54
C GLN A 115 3.30 -3.31 3.04
N GLN A 116 2.65 -2.44 3.81
CA GLN A 116 1.37 -2.74 4.42
C GLN A 116 0.22 -2.85 3.43
N LEU A 117 0.24 -2.06 2.35
CA LEU A 117 -0.90 -1.97 1.43
C LEU A 117 -0.67 -2.74 0.13
N CYS A 118 0.54 -2.68 -0.42
CA CYS A 118 0.79 -3.06 -1.81
C CYS A 118 1.72 -4.27 -1.96
N ARG A 119 2.47 -4.66 -0.93
CA ARG A 119 3.29 -5.87 -1.02
C ARG A 119 2.43 -7.11 -0.82
N GLY A 120 2.41 -8.02 -1.78
CA GLY A 120 1.71 -9.30 -1.60
C GLY A 120 2.39 -10.15 -0.52
N GLU A 121 1.59 -10.98 0.13
CA GLU A 121 2.08 -11.97 1.08
C GLU A 121 1.14 -13.18 1.02
N GLU A 122 1.70 -14.35 0.76
CA GLU A 122 0.92 -15.56 0.47
C GLU A 122 -0.06 -15.88 1.61
N GLY A 123 -1.35 -15.96 1.28
CA GLY A 123 -2.42 -16.23 2.24
C GLY A 123 -2.78 -15.07 3.18
N VAL A 124 -2.14 -13.89 3.04
CA VAL A 124 -2.35 -12.72 3.91
C VAL A 124 -2.91 -11.53 3.14
N GLN A 125 -2.32 -11.16 1.99
CA GLN A 125 -2.83 -10.10 1.12
C GLN A 125 -2.37 -10.24 -0.32
N LEU A 126 -3.22 -9.84 -1.26
CA LEU A 126 -2.81 -9.74 -2.66
C LEU A 126 -1.88 -8.55 -2.83
N ALA A 127 -0.92 -8.68 -3.73
CA ALA A 127 -0.11 -7.56 -4.16
C ALA A 127 -1.00 -6.49 -4.79
N GLY A 128 -0.76 -5.27 -4.37
CA GLY A 128 -1.24 -4.05 -4.99
C GLY A 128 -0.15 -3.42 -5.84
N PHE A 129 -0.37 -2.18 -6.24
CA PHE A 129 0.64 -1.39 -6.93
C PHE A 129 0.61 0.07 -6.50
N VAL A 130 1.74 0.74 -6.70
CA VAL A 130 1.89 2.17 -6.43
C VAL A 130 1.86 2.92 -7.75
N ILE A 131 1.19 4.05 -7.80
CA ILE A 131 1.39 5.05 -8.86
C ILE A 131 2.02 6.26 -8.21
N GLY A 132 3.23 6.61 -8.62
CA GLY A 132 3.94 7.71 -7.99
C GLY A 132 4.83 8.48 -8.94
N HIS A 133 5.22 9.67 -8.51
CA HIS A 133 6.17 10.46 -9.28
C HIS A 133 7.53 9.74 -9.39
N ALA A 134 8.31 10.07 -10.41
CA ALA A 134 9.67 9.58 -10.63
C ALA A 134 10.70 10.12 -9.62
N GLY A 135 10.35 10.12 -8.33
CA GLY A 135 11.23 10.45 -7.22
C GLY A 135 12.14 9.30 -6.86
N THR A 136 13.40 9.60 -6.56
CA THR A 136 14.39 8.60 -6.15
C THR A 136 13.98 7.85 -4.88
N GLY A 137 13.36 8.54 -3.91
CA GLY A 137 12.86 7.93 -2.68
C GLY A 137 11.75 6.91 -2.92
N THR A 138 10.73 7.26 -3.72
CA THR A 138 9.63 6.34 -4.07
C THR A 138 10.12 5.10 -4.81
N ILE A 139 11.07 5.26 -5.73
CA ILE A 139 11.65 4.13 -6.47
C ILE A 139 12.48 3.25 -5.52
N ALA A 140 13.32 3.83 -4.67
CA ALA A 140 14.10 3.07 -3.68
C ALA A 140 13.19 2.28 -2.73
N ASP A 141 12.16 2.93 -2.18
CA ASP A 141 11.17 2.28 -1.31
C ASP A 141 10.44 1.14 -2.02
N SER A 142 10.11 1.28 -3.32
CA SER A 142 9.49 0.18 -4.08
C SER A 142 10.41 -1.04 -4.25
N PHE A 143 11.71 -0.82 -4.39
CA PHE A 143 12.69 -1.91 -4.49
C PHE A 143 12.89 -2.63 -3.17
N GLU A 144 12.97 -1.89 -2.07
CA GLU A 144 13.11 -2.49 -0.73
C GLU A 144 11.87 -3.28 -0.29
N THR A 145 10.75 -3.14 -1.01
CA THR A 145 9.46 -3.71 -0.60
C THR A 145 8.87 -4.70 -1.60
N ASP A 146 9.56 -4.94 -2.73
CA ASP A 146 9.09 -5.80 -3.83
C ASP A 146 7.69 -5.43 -4.35
N VAL A 147 7.37 -4.13 -4.36
CA VAL A 147 6.09 -3.61 -4.82
C VAL A 147 6.14 -3.20 -6.29
N ALA A 148 5.07 -3.49 -7.03
CA ALA A 148 4.89 -2.98 -8.38
C ALA A 148 4.70 -1.46 -8.38
N LEU A 149 5.49 -0.72 -9.16
CA LEU A 149 5.44 0.74 -9.21
C LEU A 149 5.27 1.26 -10.64
N VAL A 150 4.19 2.02 -10.85
CA VAL A 150 3.97 2.86 -12.01
C VAL A 150 4.65 4.21 -11.77
N VAL A 151 5.73 4.44 -12.50
CA VAL A 151 6.55 5.65 -12.44
C VAL A 151 5.98 6.70 -13.39
N VAL A 152 5.52 7.82 -12.85
CA VAL A 152 4.96 8.95 -13.61
C VAL A 152 5.93 10.13 -13.53
N ALA A 153 6.45 10.58 -14.67
CA ALA A 153 7.31 11.77 -14.68
C ALA A 153 6.48 13.03 -14.39
N ASN A 154 6.96 13.90 -13.50
CA ASN A 154 6.40 15.23 -13.33
C ASN A 154 7.15 16.22 -14.25
N PRO A 155 6.54 16.69 -15.35
CA PRO A 155 7.21 17.59 -16.30
C PRO A 155 7.49 18.98 -15.70
N ASN A 156 6.75 19.37 -14.67
CA ASN A 156 6.86 20.68 -14.03
C ASN A 156 8.00 20.76 -13.01
N LEU A 157 8.65 19.63 -12.70
CA LEU A 157 9.74 19.54 -11.74
C LEU A 157 11.06 19.19 -12.45
N MET A 158 12.12 19.96 -12.15
CA MET A 158 13.51 19.72 -12.61
C MET A 158 13.68 19.61 -14.15
N HIS A 159 13.16 20.57 -14.91
CA HIS A 159 13.41 20.73 -16.37
C HIS A 159 13.16 19.46 -17.21
N ASP A 160 12.17 18.64 -16.84
CA ASP A 160 11.79 17.39 -17.53
C ASP A 160 12.89 16.30 -17.58
N HIS A 161 13.94 16.42 -16.75
CA HIS A 161 14.95 15.36 -16.60
C HIS A 161 14.38 14.05 -16.03
N GLN A 162 13.14 14.09 -15.51
CA GLN A 162 12.44 12.92 -14.98
C GLN A 162 11.95 11.97 -16.08
N THR A 163 11.55 12.48 -17.25
CA THR A 163 11.01 11.64 -18.33
C THR A 163 12.06 10.66 -18.89
N PRO A 164 13.29 11.10 -19.21
CA PRO A 164 14.36 10.17 -19.61
C PRO A 164 14.71 9.16 -18.52
N PHE A 165 14.74 9.60 -17.25
CA PHE A 165 15.05 8.73 -16.12
C PHE A 165 13.99 7.64 -15.92
N ALA A 166 12.70 8.01 -15.90
CA ALA A 166 11.58 7.08 -15.81
C ALA A 166 11.62 6.03 -16.93
N ALA A 167 11.87 6.46 -18.17
CA ALA A 167 11.93 5.54 -19.31
C ALA A 167 13.12 4.55 -19.27
N VAL A 168 14.23 4.92 -18.64
CA VAL A 168 15.40 4.04 -18.48
C VAL A 168 15.17 3.08 -17.31
N ILE A 169 14.80 3.59 -16.13
CA ILE A 169 14.67 2.76 -14.93
C ILE A 169 13.60 1.68 -15.09
N THR A 170 12.50 1.97 -15.79
CA THR A 170 11.44 0.98 -16.03
C THR A 170 11.86 -0.14 -16.99
N LYS A 171 12.93 0.05 -17.77
CA LYS A 171 13.48 -1.02 -18.63
C LYS A 171 14.43 -1.93 -17.89
N GLU A 172 15.13 -1.40 -16.89
CA GLU A 172 16.13 -2.13 -16.11
C GLU A 172 15.50 -2.94 -14.97
N HIS A 173 14.29 -2.58 -14.53
CA HIS A 173 13.65 -3.19 -13.37
C HIS A 173 12.29 -3.81 -13.68
N LYS A 174 12.17 -5.11 -13.40
CA LYS A 174 11.00 -5.94 -13.72
C LYS A 174 9.70 -5.54 -13.03
N ASN A 175 9.77 -4.83 -11.90
CA ASN A 175 8.60 -4.42 -11.11
C ASN A 175 8.12 -2.99 -11.44
N LEU A 176 8.73 -2.33 -12.43
CA LEU A 176 8.43 -0.94 -12.77
C LEU A 176 7.72 -0.80 -14.12
N ILE A 177 6.77 0.14 -14.18
CA ILE A 177 6.04 0.50 -15.40
C ILE A 177 6.16 2.00 -15.61
N HIS A 178 6.37 2.43 -16.84
CA HIS A 178 6.31 3.85 -17.18
C HIS A 178 4.83 4.27 -17.35
N GLY A 179 4.37 5.15 -16.48
CA GLY A 179 3.07 5.81 -16.60
C GLY A 179 3.18 7.16 -17.31
N HIS A 180 2.14 7.51 -18.05
CA HIS A 180 2.01 8.79 -18.73
C HIS A 180 0.76 9.51 -18.24
N LEU A 181 0.90 10.78 -17.87
CA LEU A 181 -0.25 11.64 -17.59
C LEU A 181 -1.20 11.67 -18.80
N GLY A 182 -2.49 11.67 -18.51
CA GLY A 182 -3.61 11.54 -19.44
C GLY A 182 -3.90 10.10 -19.90
N ARG A 183 -3.11 9.11 -19.47
CA ARG A 183 -3.24 7.69 -19.87
C ARG A 183 -3.00 6.72 -18.72
N LEU A 184 -3.16 7.15 -17.47
CA LEU A 184 -2.90 6.29 -16.31
C LEU A 184 -3.85 5.10 -16.22
N VAL A 185 -5.07 5.21 -16.77
CA VAL A 185 -6.01 4.08 -16.88
C VAL A 185 -5.38 2.88 -17.59
N GLU A 186 -4.56 3.12 -18.63
CA GLU A 186 -3.88 2.06 -19.38
C GLU A 186 -2.82 1.32 -18.56
N THR A 187 -2.38 1.89 -17.43
CA THR A 187 -1.35 1.27 -16.57
C THR A 187 -1.93 0.27 -15.59
N ILE A 188 -3.24 0.34 -15.29
CA ILE A 188 -3.90 -0.56 -14.35
C ILE A 188 -3.76 -2.02 -14.78
N PRO A 189 -4.21 -2.45 -15.98
CA PRO A 189 -4.03 -3.84 -16.41
C PRO A 189 -2.55 -4.23 -16.51
N LYS A 190 -1.68 -3.31 -16.96
CA LYS A 190 -0.23 -3.57 -17.07
C LYS A 190 0.41 -3.85 -15.70
N ALA A 191 -0.02 -3.14 -14.65
CA ALA A 191 0.46 -3.35 -13.30
C ALA A 191 0.01 -4.70 -12.73
N LEU A 192 -1.22 -5.12 -13.04
CA LEU A 192 -1.71 -6.45 -12.66
C LEU A 192 -0.98 -7.57 -13.41
N ASP A 193 -0.77 -7.41 -14.71
CA ASP A 193 0.00 -8.37 -15.52
C ASP A 193 1.43 -8.53 -14.97
N LEU A 194 2.05 -7.41 -14.55
CA LEU A 194 3.38 -7.41 -13.95
C LEU A 194 3.42 -8.10 -12.59
N ILE A 195 2.40 -7.88 -11.75
CA ILE A 195 2.24 -8.57 -10.46
C ILE A 195 2.19 -10.08 -10.68
N GLU A 196 1.37 -10.54 -11.63
CA GLU A 196 1.23 -11.95 -11.97
C GLU A 196 2.55 -12.52 -12.53
N GLN A 197 3.15 -11.87 -13.52
CA GLN A 197 4.40 -12.33 -14.16
C GLN A 197 5.57 -12.45 -13.19
N ASN A 198 5.63 -11.59 -12.18
CA ASN A 198 6.70 -11.58 -11.19
C ASN A 198 6.34 -12.35 -9.91
N GLY A 199 5.14 -12.93 -9.81
CA GLY A 199 4.68 -13.70 -8.65
C GLY A 199 4.56 -12.88 -7.37
N LEU A 200 4.21 -11.59 -7.47
CA LEU A 200 4.23 -10.68 -6.31
C LEU A 200 3.11 -10.98 -5.30
N ASP A 201 2.05 -11.68 -5.69
CA ASP A 201 0.99 -12.15 -4.78
C ASP A 201 1.48 -13.23 -3.79
N HIS A 202 2.60 -13.90 -4.08
CA HIS A 202 3.08 -15.08 -3.35
C HIS A 202 4.44 -14.85 -2.67
N LEU A 203 4.76 -13.62 -2.30
CA LEU A 203 6.00 -13.33 -1.61
C LEU A 203 5.99 -13.93 -0.20
N GLU A 204 7.16 -14.40 0.25
CA GLU A 204 7.35 -14.81 1.65
C GLU A 204 7.15 -13.61 2.59
N PRO A 205 6.73 -13.84 3.85
CA PRO A 205 6.63 -12.79 4.84
C PRO A 205 7.97 -12.05 4.99
N MET A 206 7.92 -10.72 4.98
CA MET A 206 9.13 -9.93 5.12
C MET A 206 9.68 -10.07 6.55
N VAL A 207 10.86 -10.67 6.68
CA VAL A 207 11.58 -10.72 7.95
C VAL A 207 12.34 -9.41 8.09
N GLU A 208 11.97 -8.58 9.07
CA GLU A 208 12.79 -7.44 9.43
C GLU A 208 14.13 -7.97 9.93
N GLU A 209 15.22 -7.70 9.20
CA GLU A 209 16.55 -8.06 9.65
C GLU A 209 16.81 -7.33 10.97
N THR A 210 16.63 -8.04 12.08
CA THR A 210 17.19 -7.60 13.35
C THR A 210 18.70 -7.66 13.16
N LEU A 211 19.31 -6.51 12.92
CA LEU A 211 20.75 -6.36 13.10
C LEU A 211 21.07 -7.06 14.44
N PRO A 212 22.01 -8.02 14.48
CA PRO A 212 22.37 -8.63 15.73
C PRO A 212 22.89 -7.52 16.63
N LEU A 213 22.04 -7.04 17.53
CA LEU A 213 22.47 -6.39 18.75
C LEU A 213 23.10 -7.54 19.53
N GLY A 214 24.36 -7.84 19.20
CA GLY A 214 25.16 -8.72 20.02
C GLY A 214 25.08 -8.16 21.43
N GLU A 215 24.53 -8.95 22.36
CA GLU A 215 24.61 -8.66 23.78
C GLU A 215 26.09 -8.54 24.13
N GLY A 216 26.63 -7.31 24.15
CA GLY A 216 27.97 -7.06 24.71
C GLY A 216 28.92 -6.10 23.99
N GLU A 217 28.67 -5.60 22.78
CA GLU A 217 29.59 -4.63 22.15
C GLU A 217 28.89 -3.37 21.66
N GLY A 218 28.42 -2.58 22.63
CA GLY A 218 28.17 -1.16 22.44
C GLY A 218 29.50 -0.40 22.30
N VAL A 219 30.15 -0.54 21.14
CA VAL A 219 31.09 0.46 20.65
C VAL A 219 30.52 0.90 19.32
N TYR A 220 29.82 2.03 19.31
CA TYR A 220 29.29 2.54 18.06
C TYR A 220 30.48 2.83 17.15
N PHE A 221 30.35 2.54 15.86
CA PHE A 221 31.38 2.81 14.85
C PHE A 221 32.01 4.22 14.96
N VAL A 222 31.23 5.21 15.43
CA VAL A 222 31.69 6.56 15.76
C VAL A 222 32.72 6.61 16.91
N ASP A 223 32.62 5.78 17.93
CA ASP A 223 33.56 5.69 19.06
C ASP A 223 34.92 5.14 18.61
N GLN A 224 34.94 4.19 17.66
CA GLN A 224 36.18 3.66 17.09
C GLN A 224 36.94 4.68 16.23
N VAL A 225 36.23 5.54 15.51
CA VAL A 225 36.83 6.59 14.66
C VAL A 225 37.41 7.72 15.52
N ILE A 226 36.77 8.07 16.64
CA ILE A 226 37.27 9.08 17.58
C ILE A 226 38.53 8.56 18.30
N ALA A 227 38.58 7.28 18.67
CA ALA A 227 39.73 6.69 19.36
C ALA A 227 41.02 6.61 18.51
N HIS A 228 40.91 6.60 17.18
CA HIS A 228 42.07 6.56 16.27
C HIS A 228 42.49 7.93 15.73
N SER A 229 41.80 9.01 16.14
CA SER A 229 42.06 10.38 15.66
C SER A 229 42.63 11.31 16.74
N LEU A 230 43.15 10.75 17.84
CA LEU A 230 43.86 11.46 18.91
C LEU A 230 45.25 10.89 19.14
#